data_AF-A0A8B9M1K6-F1
#
_entry.id   AF-A0A8B9M1K6-F1
#
_cell.length_a   1.000
_cell.length_b   1.000
_cell.length_c   1.000
_cell.angle_alpha   90.00
_cell.angle_beta   90.00
_cell.angle_gamma   90.00
#
_symmetry.space_group_name_H-M   'P 1'
#
loop_
_entity.id
_entity.type
_entity.pdbx_description
1 polymer ?
#
loop_
_entity_poly.entity_id
_entity_poly.type
_entity_poly.pdbx_seq_one_letter_code
_entity_poly.pdbx_strand_id
1 'polypeptide(L)'
;MKDPPEMEKKSLERVLGILVEKSQHGIGAVQQMVVRGLGNAIMGAPKEVQKHKAAILEVLQRGLENTMCPVVAAESMLALAEVVRKLKAEGLGSAFKDIARSTKKFFEAEPDVLRFAAFTLYAALATAASRKKFFFIREVWETWFSLLLHLRDPNPDVSNVRAPRSYLQNCRKLPGELLQAVPSPPGDCA
;
A
#
# COMPACT_ATOMS: atom_id res chain seq x y z
N MET A 1 -11.34 -5.14 23.36
CA MET A 1 -12.14 -4.33 22.42
C MET A 1 -13.52 -4.96 22.37
N LYS A 2 -14.56 -4.26 22.85
CA LYS A 2 -15.94 -4.77 22.86
C LYS A 2 -16.41 -4.80 21.41
N ASP A 3 -16.95 -5.94 20.95
CA ASP A 3 -17.49 -6.04 19.59
C ASP A 3 -18.56 -4.94 19.39
N PRO A 4 -18.58 -4.24 18.25
CA PRO A 4 -19.61 -3.24 17.97
C PRO A 4 -21.01 -3.87 18.05
N PRO A 5 -22.03 -3.13 18.54
CA PRO A 5 -23.43 -3.53 18.48
C PRO A 5 -23.80 -4.06 17.09
N GLU A 6 -24.63 -5.09 17.03
CA GLU A 6 -24.97 -5.81 15.79
C GLU A 6 -25.65 -4.93 14.72
N MET A 7 -26.29 -3.85 15.16
CA MET A 7 -26.86 -2.80 14.31
C MET A 7 -25.78 -1.98 13.58
N GLU A 8 -24.65 -1.69 14.22
CA GLU A 8 -23.54 -0.96 13.62
C GLU A 8 -22.84 -1.81 12.55
N LYS A 9 -22.71 -3.13 12.79
CA LYS A 9 -22.16 -4.07 11.81
C LYS A 9 -22.99 -4.13 10.53
N LYS A 10 -24.31 -4.33 10.64
CA LYS A 10 -25.23 -4.33 9.49
C LYS A 10 -25.22 -3.00 8.73
N SER A 11 -25.02 -1.89 9.45
CA SER A 11 -24.91 -0.57 8.84
C SER A 11 -23.60 -0.42 8.05
N LEU A 12 -22.48 -0.88 8.61
CA LEU A 12 -21.17 -0.89 7.94
C LEU A 12 -21.15 -1.77 6.70
N GLU A 13 -21.78 -2.96 6.75
CA GLU A 13 -21.92 -3.83 5.57
C GLU A 13 -22.68 -3.12 4.44
N ARG A 14 -23.79 -2.44 4.73
CA ARG A 14 -24.52 -1.65 3.72
C ARG A 14 -23.68 -0.53 3.14
N VAL A 15 -22.96 0.21 4.00
CA VAL A 15 -22.10 1.31 3.57
C VAL A 15 -20.99 0.78 2.65
N LEU A 16 -20.33 -0.33 3.02
CA LEU A 16 -19.34 -0.97 2.15
C LEU A 16 -19.94 -1.37 0.81
N GLY A 17 -21.13 -1.96 0.79
CA GLY A 17 -21.84 -2.32 -0.44
C GLY A 17 -22.10 -1.12 -1.35
N ILE A 18 -22.62 -0.02 -0.80
CA ILE A 18 -22.89 1.22 -1.57
C ILE A 18 -21.60 1.81 -2.12
N LEU A 19 -20.53 1.85 -1.32
CA LEU A 19 -19.23 2.39 -1.75
C LEU A 19 -18.64 1.56 -2.89
N VAL A 20 -18.71 0.23 -2.80
CA VAL A 20 -18.27 -0.66 -3.88
C VAL A 20 -19.10 -0.45 -5.14
N GLU A 21 -20.43 -0.33 -5.03
CA GLU A 21 -21.31 -0.06 -6.16
C GLU A 21 -20.97 1.26 -6.86
N LYS A 22 -20.71 2.33 -6.09
CA LYS A 22 -20.40 3.67 -6.62
C LYS A 22 -18.95 3.86 -7.05
N SER A 23 -18.09 2.86 -6.87
CA SER A 23 -16.66 2.94 -7.21
C SER A 23 -16.38 3.18 -8.71
N GLN A 24 -17.32 2.84 -9.59
CA GLN A 24 -17.18 2.98 -11.04
C GLN A 24 -17.75 4.29 -11.59
N HIS A 25 -18.09 5.24 -10.70
CA HIS A 25 -18.68 6.50 -11.13
C HIS A 25 -17.71 7.28 -12.02
N GLY A 26 -18.17 7.86 -13.13
CA GLY A 26 -17.34 8.64 -14.05
C GLY A 26 -16.88 10.00 -13.53
N ILE A 27 -17.24 10.36 -12.29
CA ILE A 27 -16.91 11.66 -11.69
C ILE A 27 -15.82 11.45 -10.65
N GLY A 28 -14.66 12.09 -10.83
CA GLY A 28 -13.50 11.94 -9.95
C GLY A 28 -13.79 12.27 -8.48
N ALA A 29 -14.60 13.30 -8.21
CA ALA A 29 -15.02 13.66 -6.84
C ALA A 29 -15.80 12.53 -6.15
N VAL A 30 -16.66 11.83 -6.88
CA VAL A 30 -17.42 10.69 -6.34
C VAL A 30 -16.48 9.52 -6.06
N GLN A 31 -15.54 9.24 -6.97
CA GLN A 31 -14.53 8.20 -6.76
C GLN A 31 -13.67 8.49 -5.52
N GLN A 32 -13.26 9.75 -5.34
CA GLN A 32 -12.52 10.18 -4.16
C GLN A 32 -13.34 9.95 -2.88
N MET A 33 -14.61 10.37 -2.85
CA MET A 33 -15.48 10.13 -1.70
C MET A 33 -15.66 8.64 -1.41
N VAL A 34 -15.76 7.81 -2.45
CA VAL A 34 -15.85 6.35 -2.31
C VAL A 34 -14.59 5.78 -1.66
N VAL A 35 -13.42 6.13 -2.17
CA VAL A 35 -12.14 5.63 -1.65
C VAL A 35 -11.90 6.09 -0.23
N ARG A 36 -12.15 7.38 0.08
CA ARG A 36 -12.06 7.92 1.43
C ARG A 36 -13.04 7.25 2.39
N GLY A 37 -14.28 7.03 1.95
CA GLY A 37 -15.29 6.30 2.70
C GLY A 37 -14.88 4.86 3.01
N LEU A 38 -14.28 4.17 2.03
CA LEU A 38 -13.76 2.81 2.21
C LEU A 38 -12.63 2.78 3.23
N GLY A 39 -11.65 3.68 3.13
CA GLY A 39 -10.55 3.79 4.10
C GLY A 39 -11.06 3.94 5.53
N ASN A 40 -12.05 4.81 5.74
CA ASN A 40 -12.67 5.03 7.05
C ASN A 40 -13.41 3.78 7.55
N ALA A 41 -14.17 3.10 6.69
CA ALA A 41 -14.90 1.88 7.05
C ALA A 41 -13.95 0.73 7.44
N ILE A 42 -12.82 0.58 6.74
CA ILE A 42 -11.79 -0.45 7.02
C ILE A 42 -11.22 -0.29 8.43
N MET A 43 -11.01 0.95 8.90
CA MET A 43 -10.51 1.19 10.25
C MET A 43 -11.47 0.69 11.34
N GLY A 44 -12.77 0.90 11.14
CA GLY A 44 -13.82 0.59 12.13
C GLY A 44 -14.32 -0.86 12.13
N ALA A 45 -14.07 -1.63 11.07
CA ALA A 45 -14.77 -2.90 10.83
C ALA A 45 -13.87 -4.06 10.36
N PRO A 46 -12.89 -4.52 11.16
CA PRO A 46 -11.90 -5.51 10.71
C PRO A 46 -12.49 -6.86 10.26
N LYS A 47 -13.61 -7.30 10.85
CA LYS A 47 -14.30 -8.55 10.45
C LYS A 47 -14.94 -8.42 9.07
N GLU A 48 -15.51 -7.26 8.75
CA GLU A 48 -16.17 -7.01 7.46
C GLU A 48 -15.18 -6.85 6.31
N VAL A 49 -13.99 -6.33 6.60
CA VAL A 49 -12.90 -6.24 5.63
C VAL A 49 -12.49 -7.62 5.12
N GLN A 50 -12.46 -8.64 5.99
CA GLN A 50 -12.15 -10.00 5.58
C GLN A 50 -13.25 -10.59 4.69
N LYS A 51 -14.53 -10.34 5.02
CA LYS A 51 -15.69 -10.84 4.26
C LYS A 51 -15.76 -10.26 2.85
N HIS A 52 -15.51 -8.96 2.70
CA HIS A 52 -15.63 -8.23 1.43
C HIS A 52 -14.27 -7.96 0.76
N LYS A 53 -13.22 -8.68 1.17
CA LYS A 53 -11.83 -8.45 0.77
C LYS A 53 -11.67 -8.28 -0.75
N ALA A 54 -12.22 -9.17 -1.56
CA ALA A 54 -12.02 -9.16 -3.01
C ALA A 54 -12.53 -7.86 -3.64
N ALA A 55 -13.75 -7.46 -3.31
CA ALA A 55 -14.37 -6.24 -3.81
C ALA A 55 -13.62 -4.98 -3.32
N ILE A 56 -13.22 -4.95 -2.04
CA ILE A 56 -12.45 -3.83 -1.49
C ILE A 56 -11.12 -3.69 -2.22
N LEU A 57 -10.39 -4.80 -2.44
CA LEU A 57 -9.11 -4.76 -3.15
C LEU A 57 -9.28 -4.32 -4.60
N GLU A 58 -10.32 -4.78 -5.30
CA GLU A 58 -10.59 -4.36 -6.68
C GLU A 58 -10.78 -2.85 -6.78
N VAL A 59 -11.61 -2.26 -5.91
CA VAL A 59 -11.87 -0.82 -5.91
C VAL A 59 -10.60 -0.03 -5.61
N LEU A 60 -9.84 -0.45 -4.59
CA LEU A 60 -8.66 0.29 -4.18
C LEU A 60 -7.49 0.13 -5.17
N GLN A 61 -7.31 -1.04 -5.78
CA GLN A 61 -6.30 -1.23 -6.83
C GLN A 61 -6.62 -0.39 -8.06
N ARG A 62 -7.90 -0.33 -8.47
CA ARG A 62 -8.33 0.55 -9.57
C ARG A 62 -8.11 2.03 -9.24
N GLY A 63 -8.44 2.45 -8.03
CA GLY A 63 -8.21 3.83 -7.60
C GLY A 63 -6.72 4.18 -7.56
N LEU A 64 -5.86 3.25 -7.13
CA LEU A 64 -4.40 3.38 -7.20
C LEU A 64 -3.91 3.56 -8.65
N GLU A 65 -4.52 2.89 -9.61
CA GLU A 65 -4.20 2.99 -11.04
C GLU A 65 -4.81 4.23 -11.72
N ASN A 66 -5.53 5.08 -10.99
CA ASN A 66 -6.14 6.28 -11.54
C ASN A 66 -5.08 7.35 -11.86
N THR A 67 -4.70 7.44 -13.12
CA THR A 67 -3.74 8.42 -13.63
C THR A 67 -4.30 9.83 -13.77
N MET A 68 -5.63 9.98 -13.78
CA MET A 68 -6.30 11.26 -13.98
C MET A 68 -6.42 12.08 -12.70
N CYS A 69 -6.35 11.43 -11.52
CA CYS A 69 -6.49 12.10 -10.23
C CYS A 69 -5.48 11.55 -9.20
N PRO A 70 -4.35 12.25 -8.97
CA PRO A 70 -3.36 11.88 -7.96
C PRO A 70 -3.94 11.70 -6.56
N VAL A 71 -4.97 12.48 -6.21
CA VAL A 71 -5.62 12.40 -4.89
C VAL A 71 -6.34 11.07 -4.71
N VAL A 72 -7.08 10.60 -5.73
CA VAL A 72 -7.76 9.30 -5.69
C VAL A 72 -6.74 8.18 -5.52
N ALA A 73 -5.66 8.21 -6.29
CA ALA A 73 -4.59 7.21 -6.18
C ALA A 73 -3.90 7.22 -4.81
N ALA A 74 -3.62 8.41 -4.25
CA ALA A 74 -3.05 8.53 -2.92
C ALA A 74 -3.98 7.98 -1.83
N GLU A 75 -5.26 8.33 -1.86
CA GLU A 75 -6.23 7.83 -0.89
C GLU A 75 -6.43 6.32 -1.02
N SER A 76 -6.38 5.79 -2.23
CA SER A 76 -6.42 4.35 -2.48
C SER A 76 -5.23 3.65 -1.84
N MET A 77 -4.03 4.22 -1.96
CA MET A 77 -2.83 3.68 -1.30
C MET A 77 -2.95 3.73 0.24
N LEU A 78 -3.48 4.82 0.81
CA LEU A 78 -3.69 4.94 2.26
C LEU A 78 -4.73 3.93 2.76
N ALA A 79 -5.84 3.75 2.02
CA ALA A 79 -6.83 2.74 2.34
C ALA A 79 -6.27 1.31 2.22
N LEU A 80 -5.44 1.03 1.20
CA LEU A 80 -4.72 -0.25 1.08
C LEU A 80 -3.79 -0.48 2.26
N ALA A 81 -3.16 0.58 2.79
CA ALA A 81 -2.27 0.46 3.95
C ALA A 81 -3.06 -0.04 5.18
N GLU A 82 -4.30 0.44 5.37
CA GLU A 82 -5.20 -0.08 6.39
C GLU A 82 -5.58 -1.55 6.15
N VAL A 83 -5.94 -1.92 4.91
CA VAL A 83 -6.23 -3.33 4.58
C VAL A 83 -5.03 -4.23 4.90
N VAL A 84 -3.81 -3.81 4.53
CA VAL A 84 -2.57 -4.54 4.82
C VAL A 84 -2.35 -4.71 6.32
N ARG A 85 -2.60 -3.67 7.12
CA ARG A 85 -2.49 -3.73 8.58
C ARG A 85 -3.48 -4.72 9.20
N LYS A 86 -4.71 -4.80 8.69
CA LYS A 86 -5.74 -5.71 9.20
C LYS A 86 -5.52 -7.15 8.75
N LEU A 87 -5.26 -7.38 7.47
CA LEU A 87 -5.24 -8.71 6.86
C LEU A 87 -3.86 -9.37 6.87
N LYS A 88 -2.80 -8.56 6.96
CA LYS A 88 -1.40 -9.00 6.83
C LYS A 88 -1.13 -9.74 5.51
N ALA A 89 0.09 -10.24 5.33
CA ALA A 89 0.49 -10.92 4.11
C ALA A 89 -0.30 -12.22 3.84
N GLU A 90 -0.73 -12.90 4.90
CA GLU A 90 -1.45 -14.17 4.86
C GLU A 90 -2.88 -13.95 4.37
N GLY A 91 -3.60 -12.99 4.99
CA GLY A 91 -4.97 -12.66 4.60
C GLY A 91 -5.05 -12.07 3.20
N LEU A 92 -3.96 -11.47 2.68
CA LEU A 92 -3.92 -10.90 1.34
C LEU A 92 -3.63 -11.90 0.22
N GLY A 93 -2.93 -13.01 0.46
CA GLY A 93 -2.61 -13.96 -0.60
C GLY A 93 -1.72 -13.34 -1.69
N SER A 94 -1.91 -13.66 -2.97
CA SER A 94 -1.12 -13.12 -4.10
C SER A 94 -1.11 -11.59 -4.15
N ALA A 95 -2.27 -10.96 -3.85
CA ALA A 95 -2.45 -9.51 -3.89
C ALA A 95 -1.40 -8.72 -3.10
N PHE A 96 -0.86 -9.29 -2.01
CA PHE A 96 0.23 -8.65 -1.25
C PHE A 96 1.43 -8.28 -2.15
N LYS A 97 1.82 -9.19 -3.06
CA LYS A 97 2.96 -8.96 -3.95
C LYS A 97 2.62 -7.93 -5.02
N ASP A 98 1.39 -7.98 -5.54
CA ASP A 98 0.94 -7.09 -6.62
C ASP A 98 0.79 -5.65 -6.13
N ILE A 99 0.27 -5.47 -4.90
CA ILE A 99 0.22 -4.17 -4.23
C ILE A 99 1.64 -3.63 -4.01
N ALA A 100 2.56 -4.45 -3.48
CA ALA A 100 3.94 -4.03 -3.26
C ALA A 100 4.60 -3.54 -4.56
N ARG A 101 4.46 -4.29 -5.66
CA ARG A 101 5.03 -3.90 -6.96
C ARG A 101 4.41 -2.63 -7.52
N SER A 102 3.09 -2.49 -7.43
CA SER A 102 2.38 -1.32 -7.97
C SER A 102 2.71 -0.05 -7.20
N THR A 103 2.93 -0.16 -5.89
CA THR A 103 3.27 0.98 -5.01
C THR A 103 4.62 1.61 -5.39
N LYS A 104 5.61 0.81 -5.82
CA LYS A 104 6.97 1.29 -6.16
C LYS A 104 6.98 2.38 -7.23
N LYS A 105 6.00 2.36 -8.14
CA LYS A 105 5.87 3.35 -9.23
C LYS A 105 5.75 4.79 -8.74
N PHE A 106 5.33 4.98 -7.49
CA PHE A 106 5.03 6.28 -6.91
C PHE A 106 6.13 6.85 -6.00
N PHE A 107 7.24 6.13 -5.80
CA PHE A 107 8.32 6.61 -4.92
C PHE A 107 8.96 7.91 -5.39
N GLU A 108 8.97 8.13 -6.70
CA GLU A 108 9.54 9.30 -7.36
C GLU A 108 8.46 10.12 -8.09
N ALA A 109 7.19 9.93 -7.70
CA ALA A 109 6.09 10.72 -8.25
C ALA A 109 6.32 12.22 -7.98
N GLU A 110 5.97 13.08 -8.93
CA GLU A 110 6.08 14.53 -8.75
C GLU A 110 5.19 15.03 -7.59
N PRO A 111 3.90 14.63 -7.50
CA PRO A 111 3.06 14.99 -6.37
C PRO A 111 3.54 14.34 -5.07
N ASP A 112 3.83 15.19 -4.09
CA ASP A 112 4.18 14.81 -2.72
C ASP A 112 3.13 13.91 -2.06
N VAL A 113 1.85 14.14 -2.31
CA VAL A 113 0.73 13.31 -1.81
C VAL A 113 0.84 11.85 -2.27
N LEU A 114 1.32 11.61 -3.50
CA LEU A 114 1.54 10.26 -4.02
C LEU A 114 2.74 9.61 -3.36
N ARG A 115 3.86 10.34 -3.21
CA ARG A 115 5.05 9.84 -2.52
C ARG A 115 4.73 9.47 -1.07
N PHE A 116 4.05 10.37 -0.34
CA PHE A 116 3.63 10.15 1.04
C PHE A 116 2.78 8.88 1.19
N ALA A 117 1.75 8.74 0.37
CA ALA A 117 0.86 7.60 0.41
C ALA A 117 1.59 6.30 0.02
N ALA A 118 2.49 6.35 -0.96
CA ALA A 118 3.28 5.21 -1.40
C ALA A 118 4.22 4.71 -0.30
N PHE A 119 5.00 5.59 0.34
CA PHE A 119 5.87 5.20 1.44
C PHE A 119 5.06 4.71 2.66
N THR A 120 3.89 5.30 2.92
CA THR A 120 2.99 4.84 4.00
C THR A 120 2.47 3.43 3.75
N LEU A 121 2.02 3.13 2.53
CA LEU A 121 1.59 1.79 2.13
C LEU A 121 2.74 0.80 2.14
N TYR A 122 3.89 1.20 1.61
CA TYR A 122 5.07 0.33 1.58
C TYR A 122 5.50 -0.05 3.00
N ALA A 123 5.59 0.91 3.91
CA ALA A 123 5.87 0.68 5.32
C ALA A 123 4.92 -0.34 5.96
N ALA A 124 3.61 -0.24 5.67
CA ALA A 124 2.63 -1.22 6.14
C ALA A 124 2.91 -2.63 5.58
N LEU A 125 3.26 -2.74 4.29
CA LEU A 125 3.60 -4.01 3.66
C LEU A 125 4.81 -4.68 4.31
N ALA A 126 5.89 -3.94 4.61
CA ALA A 126 7.02 -4.53 5.33
C ALA A 126 6.66 -5.06 6.71
N THR A 127 5.89 -4.28 7.47
CA THR A 127 5.46 -4.70 8.80
C THR A 127 4.61 -5.97 8.71
N ALA A 128 3.82 -6.12 7.66
CA ALA A 128 3.01 -7.30 7.39
C ALA A 128 3.77 -8.49 6.76
N ALA A 129 5.04 -8.33 6.37
CA ALA A 129 5.76 -9.30 5.54
C ALA A 129 6.31 -10.54 6.26
N SER A 130 5.90 -10.84 7.51
CA SER A 130 6.51 -11.90 8.34
C SER A 130 6.68 -13.25 7.64
N ARG A 131 5.64 -13.76 6.96
CA ARG A 131 5.70 -15.03 6.20
C ARG A 131 6.16 -14.86 4.75
N LYS A 132 6.34 -13.62 4.28
CA LYS A 132 6.83 -13.26 2.93
C LYS A 132 8.16 -12.52 2.97
N LYS A 133 8.97 -12.79 3.99
CA LYS A 133 10.21 -12.05 4.28
C LYS A 133 11.19 -12.05 3.11
N PHE A 134 11.41 -13.18 2.44
CA PHE A 134 12.34 -13.26 1.30
C PHE A 134 11.89 -12.41 0.11
N PHE A 135 10.60 -12.48 -0.23
CA PHE A 135 10.03 -11.61 -1.26
C PHE A 135 10.26 -10.14 -0.90
N PHE A 136 9.93 -9.76 0.32
CA PHE A 136 10.01 -8.36 0.72
C PHE A 136 11.46 -7.85 0.85
N ILE A 137 12.42 -8.70 1.26
CA ILE A 137 13.86 -8.36 1.22
C ILE A 137 14.29 -8.01 -0.21
N ARG A 138 13.88 -8.81 -1.20
CA ARG A 138 14.21 -8.54 -2.60
C ARG A 138 13.58 -7.23 -3.08
N GLU A 139 12.32 -6.99 -2.73
CA GLU A 139 11.63 -5.73 -3.07
C GLU A 139 12.35 -4.51 -2.46
N VAL A 140 12.84 -4.60 -1.22
CA VAL A 140 13.64 -3.55 -0.58
C VAL A 140 14.97 -3.35 -1.30
N TRP A 141 15.62 -4.44 -1.71
CA TRP A 141 16.87 -4.36 -2.46
C TRP A 141 16.69 -3.71 -3.83
N GLU A 142 15.57 -3.95 -4.51
CA GLU A 142 15.26 -3.31 -5.79
C GLU A 142 14.96 -1.81 -5.65
N THR A 143 14.61 -1.35 -4.44
CA THR A 143 14.12 0.03 -4.19
C THR A 143 14.95 0.82 -3.20
N TRP A 144 16.08 0.27 -2.76
CA TRP A 144 16.87 0.82 -1.67
C TRP A 144 17.28 2.28 -1.89
N PHE A 145 17.56 2.66 -3.15
CA PHE A 145 17.92 4.04 -3.48
C PHE A 145 16.76 5.01 -3.24
N SER A 146 15.57 4.74 -3.79
CA SER A 146 14.37 5.58 -3.54
C SER A 146 13.97 5.56 -2.06
N LEU A 147 14.16 4.45 -1.36
CA LEU A 147 13.98 4.35 0.10
C LEU A 147 15.02 5.15 0.90
N LEU A 148 16.19 5.47 0.37
CA LEU A 148 17.13 6.39 1.03
C LEU A 148 16.80 7.84 0.70
N LEU A 149 16.42 8.10 -0.56
CA LEU A 149 16.07 9.44 -1.03
C LEU A 149 14.86 10.02 -0.32
N HIS A 150 13.81 9.23 -0.02
CA HIS A 150 12.62 9.77 0.66
C HIS A 150 12.93 10.37 2.05
N LEU A 151 13.98 9.89 2.74
CA LEU A 151 14.40 10.44 4.02
C LEU A 151 14.92 11.89 3.90
N ARG A 152 15.16 12.35 2.67
CA ARG A 152 15.57 13.71 2.30
C ARG A 152 14.52 14.41 1.44
N ASP A 153 13.29 13.90 1.39
CA ASP A 153 12.21 14.54 0.64
C ASP A 153 12.00 15.98 1.13
N PRO A 154 11.80 16.96 0.23
CA PRO A 154 11.51 18.34 0.60
C PRO A 154 10.21 18.46 1.39
N ASN A 155 9.26 17.55 1.21
CA ASN A 155 8.05 17.50 2.02
C ASN A 155 8.33 16.75 3.36
N PRO A 156 8.06 17.38 4.52
CA PRO A 156 8.28 16.77 5.83
C PRO A 156 7.35 15.58 6.10
N ASP A 157 6.12 15.55 5.58
CA ASP A 157 5.22 14.42 5.75
C ASP A 157 5.77 13.17 5.06
N VAL A 158 6.41 13.33 3.89
CA VAL A 158 7.05 12.25 3.15
C VAL A 158 8.31 11.77 3.87
N SER A 159 9.20 12.69 4.26
CA SER A 159 10.47 12.35 4.90
C SER A 159 10.32 11.81 6.32
N ASN A 160 9.23 12.16 7.01
CA ASN A 160 8.91 11.63 8.34
C ASN A 160 8.16 10.30 8.33
N VAL A 161 7.78 9.76 7.14
CA VAL A 161 7.25 8.40 7.08
C VAL A 161 8.31 7.48 7.65
N ARG A 162 8.03 6.91 8.83
CA ARG A 162 8.98 6.00 9.47
C ARG A 162 9.13 4.80 8.56
N ALA A 163 10.28 4.67 7.90
CA ALA A 163 10.72 3.40 7.38
C ALA A 163 10.84 2.44 8.58
N PRO A 164 10.11 1.30 8.62
CA PRO A 164 10.32 0.30 9.64
C PRO A 164 11.80 0.02 9.84
N ARG A 165 12.23 0.05 11.10
CA ARG A 165 13.63 -0.19 11.51
C ARG A 165 14.21 -1.48 10.91
N SER A 166 13.34 -2.44 10.57
CA SER A 166 13.63 -3.66 9.83
C SER A 166 14.12 -3.46 8.39
N TYR A 167 13.69 -2.40 7.68
CA TYR A 167 14.15 -2.09 6.31
C TYR A 167 15.66 -1.90 6.27
N LEU A 168 16.18 -1.02 7.13
CA LEU A 168 17.60 -0.65 7.14
C LEU A 168 18.46 -1.67 7.89
N GLN A 169 17.91 -2.34 8.91
CA GLN A 169 18.63 -3.41 9.63
C GLN A 169 18.83 -4.67 8.78
N ASN A 170 17.93 -4.98 7.84
CA ASN A 170 18.07 -6.14 6.97
C ASN A 170 19.03 -5.90 5.78
N CYS A 171 19.25 -4.65 5.35
CA CYS A 171 20.33 -4.31 4.40
C CYS A 171 21.72 -4.65 4.96
N ARG A 172 21.90 -4.61 6.29
CA ARG A 172 23.17 -5.02 6.94
C ARG A 172 23.37 -6.54 7.00
N LYS A 173 22.35 -7.35 6.69
CA LYS A 173 22.36 -8.82 6.86
C LYS A 173 21.98 -9.55 5.56
N LEU A 174 22.51 -9.10 4.42
CA LEU A 174 22.33 -9.82 3.17
C LEU A 174 23.25 -11.06 3.14
N PRO A 175 22.72 -12.27 2.89
CA PRO A 175 23.55 -13.39 2.47
C PRO A 175 24.16 -13.07 1.10
N GLY A 176 25.45 -13.39 0.93
CA GLY A 176 26.23 -13.08 -0.28
C GLY A 176 25.64 -13.64 -1.60
N GLU A 177 24.68 -14.55 -1.52
CA GLU A 177 23.96 -15.13 -2.65
C GLU A 177 23.11 -14.11 -3.44
N LEU A 178 22.62 -13.04 -2.80
CA LEU A 178 21.85 -11.99 -3.51
C LEU A 178 22.74 -10.97 -4.24
N LEU A 179 24.02 -10.87 -3.90
CA LEU A 179 25.02 -10.10 -4.66
C LEU A 179 25.36 -10.76 -6.00
N GLN A 180 25.18 -12.08 -6.11
CA GLN A 180 25.40 -12.83 -7.36
C GLN A 180 24.20 -12.79 -8.30
N ALA A 181 23.04 -12.32 -7.84
CA ALA A 181 21.81 -12.21 -8.63
C ALA A 181 21.57 -10.80 -9.21
N VAL A 182 22.49 -9.85 -8.98
CA VAL A 182 22.46 -8.53 -9.62
C VAL A 182 23.06 -8.69 -11.02
N PRO A 183 22.33 -8.42 -12.10
CA PRO A 183 22.91 -8.44 -13.44
C PRO A 183 24.02 -7.39 -13.50
N SER A 184 25.19 -7.80 -13.99
CA SER A 184 26.33 -6.92 -14.22
C SER A 184 25.88 -5.69 -15.02
N PRO A 185 26.42 -4.48 -14.74
CA PRO A 185 26.14 -3.31 -15.56
C PRO A 185 26.45 -3.65 -17.03
N PRO A 186 25.66 -3.17 -18.00
CA PRO A 186 26.01 -3.31 -19.40
C PRO A 186 27.41 -2.71 -19.55
N GLY A 187 28.35 -3.55 -20.00
CA GLY A 187 29.74 -3.18 -20.13
C GLY A 187 29.85 -1.90 -20.96
N ASP A 188 30.75 -1.01 -20.51
CA ASP A 188 31.08 0.22 -21.21
C ASP A 188 31.32 -0.08 -22.70
N CYS A 189 30.46 0.49 -23.56
CA CYS A 189 30.77 0.58 -24.98
C CYS A 189 31.94 1.54 -25.14
N ALA A 190 33.14 1.00 -25.25
CA ALA A 190 34.27 1.66 -25.89
C ALA A 190 34.07 1.69 -27.42
#